data_AF-A0A2E7C7R7-F1
#
_entry.id   AF-A0A2E7C7R7-F1
#
_cell.length_a   1.000
_cell.length_b   1.000
_cell.length_c   1.000
_cell.angle_alpha   90.00
_cell.angle_beta   90.00
_cell.angle_gamma   90.00
#
_symmetry.space_group_name_H-M   'P 1'
#
loop_
_entity.id
_entity.type
_entity.pdbx_description
1 polymer ?
#
loop_
_entity_poly.entity_id
_entity_poly.type
_entity_poly.pdbx_seq_one_letter_code
_entity_poly.pdbx_strand_id
1 'polypeptide(L)'
;MPKKYINKIREVFEMAKEVRKQTGRNYVSQTRDIFKLCRANATCRIWDYYKLGIYQHKNLNARLARSYLGYTSLAATSEALNPRHAVTAAWDKLVFDMIAQLHDLPTARNVAVFKPGSSLPKYIPHPLHTRESLVSFLSTPSSYPLFIKPVHAQQNIGGYYLNNYNQTSGKVSVGTSSEMTLEQLIDTTIDLQSPMYDRGAGYLFQTPITQHALLTSMSGTSAPSGLRFIVLQDQRSSAPTIHRCIMKLVRPGNYSDNFHGGSRGNMVARIDPATGALSHAVTGYWPFAEILQHHPTTGYHLPDLKIPMWSKIVDTVLKASRVFATMKILHWDVMVGPEGPVLLELNDLGGTSFVQLHGTGFMDDVMTDFMRRNGKLKNHKDIRRLIG
;
A
#
# COMPACT_ATOMS: atom_id res chain seq x y z
N MET A 1 29.03 8.04 17.93
CA MET A 1 27.58 8.00 17.58
C MET A 1 27.30 6.76 16.74
N PRO A 2 26.18 6.03 16.95
CA PRO A 2 25.88 4.83 16.17
C PRO A 2 25.72 5.16 14.68
N LYS A 3 26.29 4.32 13.77
CA LYS A 3 26.30 4.53 12.29
C LYS A 3 24.94 4.94 11.71
N LYS A 4 23.84 4.43 12.27
CA LYS A 4 22.45 4.75 11.90
C LYS A 4 22.08 6.24 12.06
N TYR A 5 22.62 6.91 13.08
CA TYR A 5 22.35 8.33 13.32
C TYR A 5 23.14 9.22 12.36
N ILE A 6 24.38 8.84 12.03
CA ILE A 6 25.23 9.56 11.07
C ILE A 6 24.59 9.54 9.68
N ASN A 7 24.12 8.38 9.22
CA ASN A 7 23.43 8.25 7.92
C ASN A 7 22.17 9.11 7.85
N LYS A 8 21.43 9.17 8.94
CA LYS A 8 20.23 10.01 9.05
C LYS A 8 20.57 11.50 8.95
N ILE A 9 21.55 11.96 9.71
CA ILE A 9 21.97 13.36 9.64
C ILE A 9 22.43 13.73 8.22
N ARG A 10 23.20 12.84 7.57
CA ARG A 10 23.63 13.02 6.18
C ARG A 10 22.44 13.17 5.22
N GLU A 11 21.45 12.29 5.32
CA GLU A 11 20.24 12.34 4.49
C GLU A 11 19.49 13.68 4.66
N VAL A 12 19.35 14.19 5.89
CA VAL A 12 18.74 15.52 6.13
C VAL A 12 19.54 16.63 5.47
N PHE A 13 20.87 16.60 5.57
CA PHE A 13 21.72 17.62 4.95
C PHE A 13 21.62 17.60 3.42
N GLU A 14 21.59 16.43 2.80
CA GLU A 14 21.40 16.31 1.35
C GLU A 14 20.03 16.85 0.92
N MET A 15 18.96 16.52 1.64
CA MET A 15 17.63 17.08 1.36
C MET A 15 17.61 18.60 1.52
N ALA A 16 18.22 19.14 2.58
CA ALA A 16 18.27 20.59 2.82
C ALA A 16 19.03 21.33 1.70
N LYS A 17 20.14 20.75 1.25
CA LYS A 17 20.95 21.25 0.13
C LYS A 17 20.15 21.24 -1.16
N GLU A 18 19.45 20.15 -1.45
CA GLU A 18 18.62 20.03 -2.64
C GLU A 18 17.45 21.02 -2.61
N VAL A 19 16.76 21.19 -1.48
CA VAL A 19 15.72 22.22 -1.34
C VAL A 19 16.28 23.62 -1.61
N ARG A 20 17.46 23.94 -1.07
CA ARG A 20 18.11 25.24 -1.32
C ARG A 20 18.40 25.43 -2.81
N LYS A 21 18.89 24.40 -3.48
CA LYS A 21 19.20 24.40 -4.92
C LYS A 21 17.93 24.59 -5.76
N GLN A 22 16.86 23.84 -5.48
CA GLN A 22 15.61 23.87 -6.27
C GLN A 22 14.77 25.13 -6.05
N THR A 23 14.79 25.68 -4.83
CA THR A 23 13.82 26.73 -4.43
C THR A 23 14.48 28.07 -4.06
N GLY A 24 15.81 28.12 -3.95
CA GLY A 24 16.55 29.28 -3.42
C GLY A 24 16.40 29.49 -1.90
N ARG A 25 15.62 28.64 -1.21
CA ARG A 25 15.29 28.82 0.21
C ARG A 25 16.50 28.47 1.09
N ASN A 26 17.06 29.45 1.78
CA ASN A 26 18.25 29.27 2.62
C ASN A 26 17.98 28.41 3.88
N TYR A 27 19.04 27.88 4.48
CA TYR A 27 18.95 26.96 5.62
C TYR A 27 18.28 27.57 6.86
N VAL A 28 18.43 28.88 7.09
CA VAL A 28 17.77 29.59 8.21
C VAL A 28 16.25 29.59 8.01
N SER A 29 15.79 29.85 6.78
CA SER A 29 14.38 29.82 6.43
C SER A 29 13.81 28.40 6.57
N GLN A 30 14.51 27.40 6.04
CA GLN A 30 14.13 25.99 6.20
C GLN A 30 14.02 25.60 7.68
N THR A 31 14.98 26.02 8.52
CA THR A 31 14.98 25.74 9.97
C THR A 31 13.79 26.40 10.67
N ARG A 32 13.48 27.65 10.30
CA ARG A 32 12.31 28.38 10.83
C ARG A 32 11.00 27.68 10.47
N ASP A 33 10.89 27.16 9.26
CA ASP A 33 9.69 26.45 8.81
C ASP A 33 9.55 25.09 9.48
N ILE A 34 10.64 24.35 9.66
CA ILE A 34 10.67 23.11 10.45
C ILE A 34 10.22 23.39 11.89
N PHE A 35 10.70 24.47 12.50
CA PHE A 35 10.27 24.85 13.85
C PHE A 35 8.77 25.17 13.90
N LYS A 36 8.26 25.96 12.94
CA LYS A 36 6.82 26.24 12.82
C LYS A 36 5.99 24.96 12.64
N LEU A 37 6.43 24.05 11.78
CA LEU A 37 5.79 22.75 11.54
C LEU A 37 5.71 21.94 12.82
N CYS A 38 6.84 21.66 13.47
CA CYS A 38 6.90 20.83 14.67
C CYS A 38 6.18 21.46 15.87
N ARG A 39 6.12 22.80 15.94
CA ARG A 39 5.37 23.50 17.00
C ARG A 39 3.85 23.33 16.83
N ALA A 40 3.36 23.44 15.58
CA ALA A 40 1.93 23.35 15.26
C ALA A 40 1.44 21.91 15.12
N ASN A 41 2.31 20.97 14.74
CA ASN A 41 1.98 19.57 14.50
C ASN A 41 2.94 18.65 15.24
N ALA A 42 2.44 18.03 16.32
CA ALA A 42 3.23 17.13 17.16
C ALA A 42 3.56 15.79 16.50
N THR A 43 2.95 15.45 15.36
CA THR A 43 3.22 14.21 14.63
C THR A 43 4.37 14.33 13.64
N CYS A 44 4.64 15.54 13.13
CA CYS A 44 5.68 15.78 12.13
C CYS A 44 7.06 15.96 12.75
N ARG A 45 8.08 15.59 11.97
CA ARG A 45 9.51 15.77 12.25
C ARG A 45 10.19 16.44 11.06
N ILE A 46 11.48 16.73 11.20
CA ILE A 46 12.30 17.32 10.12
C ILE A 46 12.22 16.55 8.80
N TRP A 47 12.08 15.22 8.87
CA TRP A 47 11.95 14.35 7.71
C TRP A 47 10.67 14.60 6.92
N ASP A 48 9.55 14.82 7.60
CA ASP A 48 8.25 15.04 6.96
C ASP A 48 8.23 16.38 6.21
N TYR A 49 8.93 17.40 6.74
CA TYR A 49 9.10 18.69 6.06
C TYR A 49 9.68 18.51 4.65
N TYR A 50 10.72 17.69 4.51
CA TYR A 50 11.36 17.40 3.24
C TYR A 50 10.59 16.35 2.44
N LYS A 51 10.35 15.15 2.98
CA LYS A 51 9.79 14.00 2.26
C LYS A 51 8.37 14.20 1.76
N LEU A 52 7.57 14.98 2.47
CA LEU A 52 6.20 15.31 2.05
C LEU A 52 6.12 16.61 1.23
N GLY A 53 7.27 17.24 0.91
CA GLY A 53 7.31 18.45 0.10
C GLY A 53 6.70 19.68 0.79
N ILE A 54 6.58 19.70 2.11
CA ILE A 54 5.92 20.80 2.85
C ILE A 54 6.60 22.15 2.57
N TYR A 55 7.91 22.14 2.32
CA TYR A 55 8.69 23.33 1.95
C TYR A 55 8.23 24.02 0.66
N GLN A 56 7.47 23.35 -0.21
CA GLN A 56 6.99 23.89 -1.47
C GLN A 56 5.82 24.86 -1.27
N HIS A 57 5.15 24.81 -0.12
CA HIS A 57 4.10 25.77 0.21
C HIS A 57 4.70 27.15 0.51
N LYS A 58 4.25 28.16 -0.24
CA LYS A 58 4.71 29.55 -0.05
C LYS A 58 4.52 30.03 1.40
N ASN A 59 3.38 29.69 2.00
CA ASN A 59 2.97 30.15 3.33
C ASN A 59 2.68 28.98 4.29
N LEU A 60 3.70 28.50 4.99
CA LEU A 60 3.52 27.52 6.07
C LEU A 60 2.89 28.17 7.30
N ASN A 61 1.58 27.95 7.48
CA ASN A 61 0.82 28.36 8.66
C ASN A 61 0.38 27.14 9.51
N ALA A 62 -0.21 27.40 10.68
CA ALA A 62 -0.61 26.34 11.61
C ALA A 62 -1.72 25.42 11.07
N ARG A 63 -2.61 25.91 10.20
CA ARG A 63 -3.66 25.08 9.57
C ARG A 63 -3.04 24.10 8.59
N LEU A 64 -2.19 24.59 7.69
CA LEU A 64 -1.47 23.75 6.74
C LEU A 64 -0.57 22.75 7.46
N ALA A 65 0.19 23.18 8.47
CA ALA A 65 1.04 22.29 9.25
C ALA A 65 0.23 21.14 9.88
N ARG A 66 -0.95 21.43 10.43
CA ARG A 66 -1.84 20.42 11.03
C ARG A 66 -2.56 19.53 10.01
N SER A 67 -2.58 19.92 8.73
CA SER A 67 -3.16 19.07 7.69
C SER A 67 -2.34 17.83 7.36
N TYR A 68 -1.07 17.76 7.76
CA TYR A 68 -0.21 16.60 7.49
C TYR A 68 -0.19 15.60 8.65
N LEU A 69 -0.01 14.32 8.33
CA LEU A 69 0.27 13.27 9.31
C LEU A 69 1.73 12.81 9.15
N GLY A 70 2.54 12.99 10.18
CA GLY A 70 3.92 12.50 10.18
C GLY A 70 3.99 10.97 10.23
N TYR A 71 4.97 10.39 9.53
CA TYR A 71 5.10 8.94 9.35
C TYR A 71 5.13 8.15 10.68
N THR A 72 5.76 8.69 11.72
CA THR A 72 5.91 8.01 13.02
C THR A 72 4.60 7.87 13.78
N SER A 73 3.54 8.55 13.36
CA SER A 73 2.22 8.50 14.01
C SER A 73 1.25 7.55 13.33
N LEU A 74 1.70 6.78 12.33
CA LEU A 74 0.89 5.79 11.61
C LEU A 74 0.28 4.77 12.59
N ALA A 75 1.10 4.01 13.32
CA ALA A 75 0.62 2.99 14.26
C ALA A 75 -0.36 3.57 15.29
N ALA A 76 -0.02 4.72 15.89
CA ALA A 76 -0.88 5.41 16.86
C ALA A 76 -2.23 5.84 16.25
N THR A 77 -2.24 6.26 14.98
CA THR A 77 -3.47 6.62 14.25
C THR A 77 -4.33 5.39 14.02
N SER A 78 -3.71 4.26 13.65
CA SER A 78 -4.41 2.98 13.52
C SER A 78 -5.03 2.57 14.85
N GLU A 79 -4.24 2.55 15.92
CA GLU A 79 -4.68 2.14 17.26
C GLU A 79 -5.81 3.01 17.81
N ALA A 80 -5.76 4.31 17.54
CA ALA A 80 -6.80 5.23 17.92
C ALA A 80 -8.14 4.92 17.22
N LEU A 81 -8.11 4.56 15.95
CA LEU A 81 -9.33 4.39 15.15
C LEU A 81 -9.83 2.95 15.12
N ASN A 82 -8.94 1.98 15.09
CA ASN A 82 -9.27 0.57 14.95
C ASN A 82 -8.97 -0.19 16.25
N PRO A 83 -9.99 -0.73 16.95
CA PRO A 83 -9.76 -1.66 18.06
C PRO A 83 -8.93 -2.85 17.59
N ARG A 84 -7.97 -3.32 18.40
CA ARG A 84 -7.02 -4.35 17.96
C ARG A 84 -7.67 -5.70 17.65
N HIS A 85 -8.79 -6.04 18.29
CA HIS A 85 -9.56 -7.24 17.94
C HIS A 85 -10.29 -7.12 16.59
N ALA A 86 -10.51 -5.90 16.08
CA ALA A 86 -11.22 -5.67 14.82
C ALA A 86 -10.30 -5.82 13.59
N VAL A 87 -8.98 -5.80 13.77
CA VAL A 87 -8.02 -5.74 12.65
C VAL A 87 -7.50 -7.11 12.21
N THR A 88 -7.98 -8.23 12.79
CA THR A 88 -7.46 -9.56 12.44
C THR A 88 -7.49 -9.83 10.93
N ALA A 89 -8.61 -9.53 10.26
CA ALA A 89 -8.71 -9.67 8.81
C ALA A 89 -7.80 -8.71 8.02
N ALA A 90 -7.35 -7.61 8.62
CA ALA A 90 -6.41 -6.70 7.99
C ALA A 90 -4.94 -7.16 8.09
N TRP A 91 -4.66 -8.18 8.90
CA TRP A 91 -3.32 -8.72 9.13
C TRP A 91 -3.19 -10.16 8.62
N ASP A 92 -4.25 -10.96 8.74
CA ASP A 92 -4.34 -12.34 8.25
C ASP A 92 -5.15 -12.38 6.95
N LYS A 93 -4.45 -12.60 5.83
CA LYS A 93 -5.04 -12.63 4.49
C LYS A 93 -5.93 -13.85 4.24
N LEU A 94 -5.80 -14.93 5.02
CA LEU A 94 -6.68 -16.09 4.92
C LEU A 94 -7.98 -15.82 5.67
N VAL A 95 -7.93 -15.16 6.83
CA VAL A 95 -9.14 -14.69 7.54
C VAL A 95 -9.89 -13.66 6.70
N PHE A 96 -9.17 -12.73 6.08
CA PHE A 96 -9.76 -11.83 5.08
C PHE A 96 -10.49 -12.59 3.98
N ASP A 97 -9.82 -13.55 3.34
CA ASP A 97 -10.40 -14.32 2.24
C ASP A 97 -11.63 -15.11 2.68
N MET A 98 -11.60 -15.77 3.84
CA MET A 98 -12.77 -16.51 4.37
C MET A 98 -14.00 -15.61 4.53
N ILE A 99 -13.82 -14.41 5.11
CA ILE A 99 -14.90 -13.44 5.26
C ILE A 99 -15.34 -12.91 3.90
N ALA A 100 -14.40 -12.68 2.99
CA ALA A 100 -14.68 -12.20 1.64
C ALA A 100 -15.52 -13.21 0.83
N GLN A 101 -15.17 -14.50 0.88
CA GLN A 101 -15.94 -15.56 0.23
C GLN A 101 -17.37 -15.65 0.78
N LEU A 102 -17.57 -15.52 2.10
CA LEU A 102 -18.90 -15.53 2.72
C LEU A 102 -19.83 -14.40 2.25
N HIS A 103 -19.26 -13.30 1.75
CA HIS A 103 -19.99 -12.10 1.31
C HIS A 103 -19.94 -11.88 -0.20
N ASP A 104 -19.46 -12.87 -0.96
CA ASP A 104 -19.26 -12.80 -2.41
C ASP A 104 -18.47 -11.55 -2.82
N LEU A 105 -17.40 -11.25 -2.07
CA LEU A 105 -16.50 -10.16 -2.41
C LEU A 105 -15.49 -10.64 -3.47
N PRO A 106 -15.21 -9.84 -4.52
CA PRO A 106 -14.32 -10.27 -5.58
C PRO A 106 -12.86 -10.21 -5.12
N THR A 107 -12.28 -11.34 -4.72
CA THR A 107 -10.87 -11.45 -4.30
C THR A 107 -10.03 -12.22 -5.32
N ALA A 108 -8.71 -12.15 -5.17
CA ALA A 108 -7.81 -13.03 -5.93
C ALA A 108 -8.07 -14.49 -5.55
N ARG A 109 -8.33 -15.34 -6.55
CA ARG A 109 -8.65 -16.75 -6.34
C ARG A 109 -7.46 -17.49 -5.72
N ASN A 110 -7.68 -18.09 -4.55
CA ASN A 110 -6.73 -19.03 -3.97
C ASN A 110 -6.77 -20.36 -4.75
N VAL A 111 -5.61 -20.80 -5.23
CA VAL A 111 -5.40 -22.10 -5.89
C VAL A 111 -4.92 -23.12 -4.86
N ALA A 112 -4.01 -22.72 -3.98
CA ALA A 112 -3.52 -23.54 -2.88
C ALA A 112 -3.26 -22.69 -1.64
N VAL A 113 -3.28 -23.33 -0.47
CA VAL A 113 -2.82 -22.72 0.79
C VAL A 113 -1.96 -23.73 1.51
N PHE A 114 -0.74 -23.30 1.87
CA PHE A 114 0.16 -24.09 2.70
C PHE A 114 0.03 -23.67 4.16
N LYS A 115 -0.38 -24.61 5.01
CA LYS A 115 -0.47 -24.39 6.46
C LYS A 115 -0.26 -25.72 7.21
N PRO A 116 0.94 -25.97 7.75
CA PRO A 116 1.22 -27.17 8.53
C PRO A 116 0.34 -27.26 9.79
N GLY A 117 -0.19 -28.45 10.07
CA GLY A 117 -0.84 -28.76 11.36
C GLY A 117 -2.13 -28.00 11.67
N SER A 118 -2.78 -27.37 10.69
CA SER A 118 -4.05 -26.63 10.88
C SER A 118 -5.09 -27.06 9.84
N SER A 119 -6.38 -26.90 10.17
CA SER A 119 -7.45 -27.03 9.19
C SER A 119 -7.43 -25.86 8.19
N LEU A 120 -7.86 -26.14 6.96
CA LEU A 120 -8.03 -25.15 5.90
C LEU A 120 -9.49 -25.12 5.42
N PRO A 121 -9.98 -23.98 4.89
CA PRO A 121 -11.34 -23.89 4.37
C PRO A 121 -11.57 -24.89 3.23
N LYS A 122 -12.76 -25.51 3.20
CA LYS A 122 -13.11 -26.56 2.20
C LYS A 122 -13.11 -26.06 0.76
N TYR A 123 -13.25 -24.76 0.54
CA TYR A 123 -13.25 -24.17 -0.81
C TYR A 123 -11.84 -24.01 -1.40
N ILE A 124 -10.78 -24.20 -0.60
CA ILE A 124 -9.40 -24.16 -1.08
C ILE A 124 -9.15 -25.41 -1.96
N PRO A 125 -8.82 -25.26 -3.26
CA PRO A 125 -8.68 -26.41 -4.15
C PRO A 125 -7.55 -27.37 -3.74
N HIS A 126 -6.41 -26.82 -3.31
CA HIS A 126 -5.26 -27.60 -2.86
C HIS A 126 -4.85 -27.19 -1.43
N PRO A 127 -5.42 -27.81 -0.39
CA PRO A 127 -4.95 -27.63 0.98
C PRO A 127 -3.64 -28.40 1.19
N LEU A 128 -2.54 -27.70 1.49
CA LEU A 128 -1.20 -28.27 1.61
C LEU A 128 -0.77 -28.26 3.09
N HIS A 129 -0.53 -29.44 3.66
CA HIS A 129 -0.23 -29.59 5.09
C HIS A 129 1.20 -30.09 5.36
N THR A 130 1.90 -30.58 4.35
CA THR A 130 3.27 -31.11 4.49
C THR A 130 4.20 -30.53 3.44
N ARG A 131 5.52 -30.55 3.70
CA ARG A 131 6.52 -30.03 2.76
C ARG A 131 6.53 -30.83 1.46
N GLU A 132 6.27 -32.13 1.53
CA GLU A 132 6.16 -33.01 0.37
C GLU A 132 4.98 -32.60 -0.51
N SER A 133 3.81 -32.34 0.07
CA SER A 133 2.64 -31.85 -0.67
C SER A 133 2.90 -30.49 -1.34
N LEU A 134 3.64 -29.61 -0.66
CA LEU A 134 4.05 -28.32 -1.20
C LEU A 134 5.00 -28.46 -2.39
N VAL A 135 6.06 -29.28 -2.25
CA VAL A 135 7.04 -29.51 -3.31
C VAL A 135 6.38 -30.18 -4.51
N SER A 136 5.47 -31.13 -4.29
CA SER A 136 4.70 -31.77 -5.36
C SER A 136 3.84 -30.75 -6.12
N PHE A 137 3.14 -29.87 -5.40
CA PHE A 137 2.34 -28.79 -6.01
C PHE A 137 3.20 -27.83 -6.84
N LEU A 138 4.35 -27.39 -6.31
CA LEU A 138 5.26 -26.48 -6.99
C LEU A 138 6.02 -27.12 -8.16
N SER A 139 6.21 -28.43 -8.15
CA SER A 139 6.83 -29.18 -9.25
C SER A 139 5.85 -29.52 -10.39
N THR A 140 4.59 -29.10 -10.29
CA THR A 140 3.55 -29.39 -11.28
C THR A 140 3.39 -28.21 -12.26
N PRO A 141 3.74 -28.35 -13.55
CA PRO A 141 3.70 -27.22 -14.50
C PRO A 141 2.31 -26.59 -14.69
N SER A 142 1.24 -27.37 -14.56
CA SER A 142 -0.14 -26.88 -14.67
C SER A 142 -0.61 -26.03 -13.49
N SER A 143 0.18 -25.95 -12.41
CA SER A 143 -0.10 -25.06 -11.27
C SER A 143 0.15 -23.58 -11.60
N TYR A 144 0.87 -23.28 -12.69
CA TYR A 144 1.34 -21.95 -13.05
C TYR A 144 0.45 -21.25 -14.10
N PRO A 145 0.45 -19.91 -14.17
CA PRO A 145 1.22 -18.97 -13.33
C PRO A 145 0.60 -18.75 -11.95
N LEU A 146 1.42 -18.32 -10.98
CA LEU A 146 1.02 -18.09 -9.59
C LEU A 146 1.48 -16.73 -9.08
N PHE A 147 0.65 -16.06 -8.29
CA PHE A 147 1.11 -15.03 -7.36
C PHE A 147 1.10 -15.62 -5.96
N ILE A 148 2.24 -15.59 -5.29
CA ILE A 148 2.41 -16.25 -4.00
C ILE A 148 2.75 -15.22 -2.93
N LYS A 149 2.22 -15.38 -1.72
CA LYS A 149 2.45 -14.44 -0.61
C LYS A 149 2.20 -15.08 0.76
N PRO A 150 2.88 -14.61 1.82
CA PRO A 150 2.52 -14.99 3.18
C PRO A 150 1.09 -14.60 3.54
N VAL A 151 0.43 -15.45 4.33
CA VAL A 151 -0.88 -15.11 4.93
C VAL A 151 -0.74 -13.87 5.81
N HIS A 152 0.28 -13.83 6.66
CA HIS A 152 0.53 -12.74 7.59
C HIS A 152 1.90 -12.10 7.36
N ALA A 153 1.93 -11.07 6.48
CA ALA A 153 3.10 -10.22 6.23
C ALA A 153 2.67 -8.89 5.61
N GLN A 154 3.59 -7.93 5.53
CA GLN A 154 3.39 -6.61 4.93
C GLN A 154 4.47 -6.29 3.90
N GLN A 155 4.25 -5.23 3.09
CA GLN A 155 5.24 -4.68 2.16
C GLN A 155 5.73 -5.64 1.06
N ASN A 156 4.92 -6.65 0.71
CA ASN A 156 5.28 -7.70 -0.23
C ASN A 156 6.53 -8.51 0.18
N ILE A 157 6.87 -8.55 1.47
CA ILE A 157 7.92 -9.42 1.98
C ILE A 157 7.52 -10.88 1.76
N GLY A 158 8.41 -11.66 1.13
CA GLY A 158 8.17 -13.05 0.79
C GLY A 158 7.12 -13.25 -0.30
N GLY A 159 6.69 -12.21 -1.03
CA GLY A 159 5.71 -12.31 -2.11
C GLY A 159 6.34 -12.31 -3.50
N TYR A 160 5.94 -13.24 -4.37
CA TYR A 160 6.53 -13.43 -5.70
C TYR A 160 5.48 -13.72 -6.77
N TYR A 161 5.78 -13.29 -8.00
CA TYR A 161 5.12 -13.80 -9.21
C TYR A 161 5.94 -14.96 -9.77
N LEU A 162 5.30 -16.10 -9.99
CA LEU A 162 5.91 -17.31 -10.56
C LEU A 162 5.28 -17.60 -11.93
N ASN A 163 6.10 -17.66 -12.97
CA ASN A 163 5.62 -17.76 -14.35
C ASN A 163 5.44 -19.22 -14.81
N ASN A 164 6.43 -20.08 -14.56
CA ASN A 164 6.40 -21.50 -14.90
C ASN A 164 7.41 -22.28 -14.05
N TYR A 165 7.28 -23.60 -14.08
CA TYR A 165 8.28 -24.55 -13.57
C TYR A 165 8.84 -25.37 -14.72
N ASN A 166 10.17 -25.40 -14.84
CA ASN A 166 10.88 -26.20 -15.83
C ASN A 166 11.29 -27.54 -15.20
N GLN A 167 10.66 -28.62 -15.65
CA GLN A 167 10.90 -29.97 -15.13
C GLN A 167 12.32 -30.49 -15.40
N THR A 168 12.95 -30.06 -16.50
CA THR A 168 14.32 -30.49 -16.87
C THR A 168 15.37 -29.85 -15.98
N SER A 169 15.24 -28.55 -15.69
CA SER A 169 16.20 -27.82 -14.86
C SER A 169 15.86 -27.84 -13.37
N GLY A 170 14.63 -28.21 -13.00
CA GLY A 170 14.14 -28.18 -11.62
C GLY A 170 13.96 -26.75 -11.07
N LYS A 171 13.81 -25.75 -11.95
CA LYS A 171 13.74 -24.33 -11.59
C LYS A 171 12.38 -23.70 -11.87
N VAL A 172 12.04 -22.70 -11.07
CA VAL A 172 10.87 -21.85 -11.22
C VAL A 172 11.31 -20.51 -11.79
N SER A 173 10.63 -20.02 -12.82
CA SER A 173 10.79 -18.64 -13.30
C SER A 173 10.08 -17.68 -12.35
N VAL A 174 10.83 -16.72 -11.79
CA VAL A 174 10.37 -15.76 -10.78
C VAL A 174 10.47 -14.33 -11.34
N GLY A 175 9.36 -13.59 -11.30
CA GLY A 175 9.28 -12.24 -11.87
C GLY A 175 9.53 -12.24 -13.38
N THR A 176 10.27 -11.26 -13.88
CA THR A 176 10.51 -11.06 -15.32
C THR A 176 11.76 -11.75 -15.86
N SER A 177 12.77 -12.00 -15.03
CA SER A 177 14.09 -12.41 -15.52
C SER A 177 14.92 -13.20 -14.51
N SER A 178 14.30 -13.74 -13.46
CA SER A 178 15.01 -14.52 -12.45
C SER A 178 14.51 -15.96 -12.45
N GLU A 179 15.37 -16.87 -12.03
CA GLU A 179 15.02 -18.27 -11.79
C GLU A 179 15.51 -18.67 -10.40
N MET A 180 14.78 -19.56 -9.75
CA MET A 180 15.15 -20.14 -8.46
C MET A 180 14.95 -21.65 -8.50
N THR A 181 15.82 -22.40 -7.81
CA THR A 181 15.48 -23.78 -7.46
C THR A 181 14.30 -23.78 -6.49
N LEU A 182 13.60 -24.91 -6.35
CA LEU A 182 12.51 -25.02 -5.37
C LEU A 182 13.01 -24.80 -3.93
N GLU A 183 14.21 -25.26 -3.62
CA GLU A 183 14.86 -25.02 -2.32
C GLU A 183 15.05 -23.52 -2.06
N GLN A 184 15.65 -22.79 -3.01
CA GLN A 184 15.83 -21.33 -2.91
C GLN A 184 14.50 -20.59 -2.78
N LEU A 185 13.48 -21.02 -3.54
CA LEU A 185 12.14 -20.43 -3.46
C LEU A 185 11.57 -20.63 -2.06
N ILE A 186 11.63 -21.85 -1.52
CA ILE A 186 11.12 -22.19 -0.19
C ILE A 186 11.88 -21.41 0.91
N ASP A 187 13.20 -21.31 0.82
CA ASP A 187 14.03 -20.57 1.78
C ASP A 187 13.71 -19.07 1.81
N THR A 188 13.41 -18.49 0.64
CA THR A 188 13.08 -17.06 0.51
C THR A 188 11.60 -16.75 0.74
N THR A 189 10.75 -17.78 0.91
CA THR A 189 9.29 -17.63 1.10
C THR A 189 8.79 -18.29 2.37
N ILE A 190 8.66 -19.61 2.37
CA ILE A 190 8.06 -20.42 3.44
C ILE A 190 8.92 -20.38 4.70
N ASP A 191 10.23 -20.53 4.53
CA ASP A 191 11.20 -20.59 5.63
C ASP A 191 11.85 -19.23 5.94
N LEU A 192 11.39 -18.18 5.25
CA LEU A 192 11.87 -16.81 5.42
C LEU A 192 11.78 -16.38 6.88
N GLN A 193 12.94 -16.01 7.46
CA GLN A 193 13.01 -15.44 8.80
C GLN A 193 12.80 -13.93 8.73
N SER A 194 11.64 -13.46 9.15
CA SER A 194 11.33 -12.02 9.22
C SER A 194 10.45 -11.74 10.44
N PRO A 195 10.70 -10.65 11.19
CA PRO A 195 9.81 -10.24 12.29
C PRO A 195 8.43 -9.80 11.79
N MET A 196 8.26 -9.61 10.47
CA MET A 196 7.00 -9.25 9.85
C MET A 196 6.22 -10.45 9.32
N TYR A 197 6.80 -11.66 9.33
CA TYR A 197 6.16 -12.87 8.82
C TYR A 197 5.88 -13.87 9.94
N ASP A 198 4.60 -14.17 10.17
CA ASP A 198 4.19 -15.29 11.01
C ASP A 198 4.01 -16.55 10.16
N ARG A 199 4.99 -17.46 10.23
CA ARG A 199 4.96 -18.75 9.52
C ARG A 199 3.81 -19.65 9.96
N GLY A 200 3.32 -19.50 11.20
CA GLY A 200 2.17 -20.24 11.71
C GLY A 200 0.86 -19.84 11.03
N ALA A 201 0.79 -18.63 10.47
CA ALA A 201 -0.40 -18.17 9.75
C ALA A 201 -0.60 -18.90 8.41
N GLY A 202 0.49 -19.35 7.79
CA GLY A 202 0.52 -20.08 6.51
C GLY A 202 0.90 -19.20 5.31
N TYR A 203 0.71 -19.76 4.12
CA TYR A 203 1.17 -19.17 2.86
C TYR A 203 0.17 -19.40 1.73
N LEU A 204 -0.10 -18.36 0.92
CA LEU A 204 -1.13 -18.34 -0.13
C LEU A 204 -0.51 -18.50 -1.51
N PHE A 205 -1.17 -19.29 -2.36
CA PHE A 205 -0.89 -19.42 -3.80
C PHE A 205 -2.15 -19.00 -4.56
N GLN A 206 -2.07 -17.92 -5.33
CA GLN A 206 -3.22 -17.29 -5.97
C GLN A 206 -3.07 -17.26 -7.49
N THR A 207 -4.19 -17.28 -8.20
CA THR A 207 -4.20 -16.94 -9.62
C THR A 207 -3.75 -15.47 -9.78
N PRO A 208 -2.73 -15.18 -10.62
CA PRO A 208 -2.32 -13.81 -10.89
C PRO A 208 -3.48 -12.98 -11.45
N ILE A 209 -3.59 -11.74 -11.00
CA ILE A 209 -4.62 -10.84 -11.51
C ILE A 209 -4.21 -10.36 -12.90
N THR A 210 -5.12 -10.51 -13.86
CA THR A 210 -5.02 -9.86 -15.15
C THR A 210 -5.50 -8.42 -15.00
N GLN A 211 -4.72 -7.45 -15.46
CA GLN A 211 -5.11 -6.04 -15.44
C GLN A 211 -6.00 -5.68 -16.63
N HIS A 212 -6.94 -4.76 -16.42
CA HIS A 212 -7.79 -4.20 -17.47
C HIS A 212 -6.98 -3.61 -18.63
N ALA A 213 -7.41 -3.87 -19.87
CA ALA A 213 -6.69 -3.53 -21.10
C ALA A 213 -6.27 -2.05 -21.18
N LEU A 214 -7.17 -1.11 -20.85
CA LEU A 214 -6.84 0.33 -20.80
C LEU A 214 -5.63 0.65 -19.91
N LEU A 215 -5.54 0.03 -18.72
CA LEU A 215 -4.43 0.29 -17.81
C LEU A 215 -3.14 -0.35 -18.33
N THR A 216 -3.23 -1.51 -18.99
CA THR A 216 -2.10 -2.16 -19.66
C THR A 216 -1.57 -1.33 -20.82
N SER A 217 -2.44 -0.79 -21.66
CA SER A 217 -2.07 0.13 -22.75
C SER A 217 -1.45 1.42 -22.21
N MET A 218 -1.99 1.97 -21.13
CA MET A 218 -1.48 3.18 -20.49
C MET A 218 -0.09 2.95 -19.87
N SER A 219 0.12 1.87 -19.13
CA SER A 219 1.39 1.62 -18.43
C SER A 219 2.47 0.94 -19.30
N GLY A 220 2.07 0.30 -20.40
CA GLY A 220 2.97 -0.50 -21.24
C GLY A 220 3.44 -1.79 -20.56
N THR A 221 2.71 -2.28 -19.55
CA THR A 221 3.01 -3.53 -18.85
C THR A 221 1.71 -4.21 -18.39
N SER A 222 1.69 -5.55 -18.45
CA SER A 222 0.58 -6.36 -17.93
C SER A 222 0.61 -6.51 -16.41
N ALA A 223 1.71 -6.13 -15.75
CA ALA A 223 1.82 -6.15 -14.31
C ALA A 223 0.78 -5.18 -13.68
N PRO A 224 -0.11 -5.66 -12.78
CA PRO A 224 -1.22 -4.86 -12.28
C PRO A 224 -0.78 -3.66 -11.43
N SER A 225 -1.24 -2.48 -11.80
CA SER A 225 -1.21 -1.27 -10.99
C SER A 225 -2.41 -1.24 -10.03
N GLY A 226 -2.14 -1.06 -8.74
CA GLY A 226 -3.17 -1.12 -7.70
C GLY A 226 -3.69 0.25 -7.28
N LEU A 227 -4.95 0.26 -6.85
CA LEU A 227 -5.64 1.40 -6.28
C LEU A 227 -5.63 1.26 -4.76
N ARG A 228 -5.12 2.28 -4.06
CA ARG A 228 -5.22 2.38 -2.61
C ARG A 228 -6.41 3.27 -2.27
N PHE A 229 -7.48 2.68 -1.74
CA PHE A 229 -8.58 3.43 -1.14
C PHE A 229 -8.37 3.57 0.36
N ILE A 230 -8.62 4.78 0.87
CA ILE A 230 -8.76 5.05 2.30
C ILE A 230 -10.22 5.37 2.54
N VAL A 231 -10.89 4.50 3.30
CA VAL A 231 -12.31 4.58 3.59
C VAL A 231 -12.49 4.87 5.07
N LEU A 232 -13.34 5.83 5.39
CA LEU A 232 -13.75 6.17 6.74
C LEU A 232 -15.12 5.59 7.02
N GLN A 233 -15.24 4.89 8.13
CA GLN A 233 -16.46 4.27 8.60
C GLN A 233 -16.88 4.89 9.92
N ASP A 234 -17.89 5.76 9.85
CA ASP A 234 -18.50 6.37 11.03
C ASP A 234 -19.76 5.59 11.42
N GLN A 235 -19.89 5.25 12.71
CA GLN A 235 -21.09 4.61 13.23
C GLN A 235 -22.32 5.53 13.24
N ARG A 236 -22.12 6.84 13.09
CA ARG A 236 -23.19 7.84 12.96
C ARG A 236 -23.66 8.03 11.53
N SER A 237 -22.94 7.45 10.55
CA SER A 237 -23.30 7.52 9.14
C SER A 237 -23.96 6.20 8.72
N SER A 238 -24.94 6.28 7.84
CA SER A 238 -25.54 5.09 7.22
C SER A 238 -24.60 4.40 6.21
N ALA A 239 -23.56 5.11 5.74
CA ALA A 239 -22.62 4.59 4.76
C ALA A 239 -21.16 5.01 5.05
N PRO A 240 -20.18 4.12 4.76
CA PRO A 240 -18.77 4.49 4.75
C PRO A 240 -18.49 5.51 3.62
N THR A 241 -17.42 6.30 3.77
CA THR A 241 -17.03 7.34 2.81
C THR A 241 -15.59 7.15 2.35
N ILE A 242 -15.31 7.40 1.07
CA ILE A 242 -13.94 7.38 0.54
C ILE A 242 -13.30 8.73 0.84
N HIS A 243 -12.24 8.73 1.65
CA HIS A 243 -11.50 9.93 2.02
C HIS A 243 -10.40 10.26 1.01
N ARG A 244 -9.69 9.24 0.53
CA ARG A 244 -8.63 9.35 -0.49
C ARG A 244 -8.60 8.11 -1.36
N CYS A 245 -8.23 8.31 -2.62
CA CYS A 245 -7.81 7.24 -3.49
C CYS A 245 -6.53 7.66 -4.23
N ILE A 246 -5.59 6.72 -4.39
CA ILE A 246 -4.43 6.88 -5.23
C ILE A 246 -4.22 5.63 -6.10
N MET A 247 -3.55 5.80 -7.23
CA MET A 247 -3.03 4.71 -8.03
C MET A 247 -1.54 4.53 -7.75
N LYS A 248 -1.12 3.29 -7.50
CA LYS A 248 0.27 2.84 -7.52
C LYS A 248 0.58 2.34 -8.93
N LEU A 249 1.28 3.16 -9.71
CA LEU A 249 1.59 2.92 -11.12
C LEU A 249 2.81 2.02 -11.25
N VAL A 250 2.61 0.82 -11.80
CA VAL A 250 3.67 -0.16 -12.05
C VAL A 250 4.43 0.20 -13.32
N ARG A 251 5.77 0.17 -13.24
CA ARG A 251 6.65 0.27 -14.42
C ARG A 251 6.97 -1.10 -15.02
N PRO A 252 7.22 -1.19 -16.33
CA PRO A 252 7.76 -2.41 -16.95
C PRO A 252 8.99 -2.93 -16.19
N GLY A 253 9.10 -4.25 -16.04
CA GLY A 253 10.14 -4.91 -15.24
C GLY A 253 9.74 -5.19 -13.79
N ASN A 254 8.72 -4.52 -13.26
CA ASN A 254 8.15 -4.83 -11.93
C ASN A 254 6.93 -5.75 -12.04
N TYR A 255 6.76 -6.62 -11.04
CA TYR A 255 5.59 -7.52 -10.91
C TYR A 255 4.71 -7.19 -9.69
N SER A 256 5.04 -6.11 -8.97
CA SER A 256 4.32 -5.64 -7.77
C SER A 256 4.12 -4.13 -7.87
N ASP A 257 2.97 -3.66 -7.38
CA ASP A 257 2.60 -2.25 -7.28
C ASP A 257 3.24 -1.53 -6.09
N ASN A 258 4.03 -2.21 -5.27
CA ASN A 258 4.63 -1.57 -4.11
C ASN A 258 5.49 -0.38 -4.54
N PHE A 259 5.22 0.79 -3.95
CA PHE A 259 5.88 2.03 -4.30
C PHE A 259 7.37 2.01 -3.93
N HIS A 260 7.75 1.35 -2.82
CA HIS A 260 9.14 1.32 -2.31
C HIS A 260 9.85 2.70 -2.32
N GLY A 261 9.10 3.77 -2.08
CA GLY A 261 9.60 5.15 -2.13
C GLY A 261 10.13 5.61 -3.49
N GLY A 262 9.71 4.97 -4.59
CA GLY A 262 10.18 5.27 -5.94
C GLY A 262 11.42 4.49 -6.39
N SER A 263 12.07 3.74 -5.49
CA SER A 263 13.37 3.10 -5.75
C SER A 263 13.38 2.06 -6.88
N ARG A 264 12.21 1.53 -7.26
CA ARG A 264 12.03 0.60 -8.38
C ARG A 264 11.37 1.27 -9.60
N GLY A 265 11.27 2.59 -9.62
CA GLY A 265 10.63 3.36 -10.70
C GLY A 265 9.10 3.40 -10.64
N ASN A 266 8.44 2.59 -9.82
CA ASN A 266 6.99 2.70 -9.58
C ASN A 266 6.64 4.10 -9.08
N MET A 267 5.48 4.60 -9.50
CA MET A 267 5.05 5.98 -9.24
C MET A 267 3.71 5.98 -8.52
N VAL A 268 3.30 7.14 -8.00
CA VAL A 268 1.96 7.32 -7.43
C VAL A 268 1.24 8.52 -8.04
N ALA A 269 -0.05 8.37 -8.31
CA ALA A 269 -0.91 9.45 -8.79
C ALA A 269 -2.20 9.49 -7.95
N ARG A 270 -2.74 10.68 -7.69
CA ARG A 270 -4.03 10.80 -7.01
C ARG A 270 -5.15 10.42 -7.96
N ILE A 271 -6.20 9.86 -7.38
CA ILE A 271 -7.48 9.70 -8.05
C ILE A 271 -8.47 10.59 -7.32
N ASP A 272 -9.24 11.37 -8.08
CA ASP A 272 -10.41 12.05 -7.54
C ASP A 272 -11.49 11.01 -7.19
N PRO A 273 -11.87 10.85 -5.90
CA PRO A 273 -12.86 9.86 -5.50
C PRO A 273 -14.23 10.03 -6.18
N ALA A 274 -14.61 11.27 -6.53
CA ALA A 274 -15.91 11.56 -7.12
C ALA A 274 -15.99 11.13 -8.59
N THR A 275 -14.89 11.27 -9.33
CA THR A 275 -14.90 11.11 -10.79
C THR A 275 -14.10 9.91 -11.29
N GLY A 276 -13.14 9.42 -10.51
CA GLY A 276 -12.18 8.41 -10.95
C GLY A 276 -11.09 8.97 -11.88
N ALA A 277 -10.98 10.30 -12.00
CA ALA A 277 -9.95 10.94 -12.81
C ALA A 277 -8.57 10.87 -12.12
N LEU A 278 -7.54 10.52 -12.89
CA LEU A 278 -6.17 10.45 -12.41
C LEU A 278 -5.50 11.84 -12.49
N SER A 279 -4.60 12.13 -11.55
CA SER A 279 -3.70 13.29 -11.63
C SER A 279 -2.38 12.97 -12.33
N HIS A 280 -1.44 13.91 -12.29
CA HIS A 280 -0.02 13.64 -12.56
C HIS A 280 0.56 12.61 -11.57
N ALA A 281 1.61 11.92 -12.02
CA ALA A 281 2.39 11.00 -11.20
C ALA A 281 3.51 11.72 -10.44
N VAL A 282 3.88 11.16 -9.28
CA VAL A 282 5.05 11.53 -8.49
C VAL A 282 5.96 10.30 -8.37
N THR A 283 7.25 10.46 -8.67
CA THR A 283 8.21 9.35 -8.82
C THR A 283 8.83 8.86 -7.50
N GLY A 284 8.73 9.64 -6.41
CA GLY A 284 9.43 9.33 -5.16
C GLY A 284 9.04 10.27 -4.03
N TYR A 285 9.88 10.31 -2.98
CA TYR A 285 9.76 11.31 -1.92
C TYR A 285 10.52 12.59 -2.27
N TRP A 286 9.96 13.72 -1.88
CA TRP A 286 10.62 15.02 -2.03
C TRP A 286 11.89 15.11 -1.16
N PRO A 287 12.90 15.90 -1.54
CA PRO A 287 12.96 16.80 -2.69
C PRO A 287 13.44 16.14 -3.99
N PHE A 288 13.71 14.83 -3.99
CA PHE A 288 14.27 14.12 -5.15
C PHE A 288 13.21 13.53 -6.09
N ALA A 289 11.93 13.76 -5.78
CA ALA A 289 10.83 13.34 -6.62
C ALA A 289 10.66 14.26 -7.83
N GLU A 290 10.03 13.72 -8.87
CA GLU A 290 9.64 14.44 -10.07
C GLU A 290 8.14 14.33 -10.27
N ILE A 291 7.55 15.37 -10.87
CA ILE A 291 6.17 15.36 -11.34
C ILE A 291 6.17 14.97 -12.81
N LEU A 292 5.40 13.94 -13.16
CA LEU A 292 5.25 13.48 -14.54
C LEU A 292 3.79 13.61 -14.98
N GLN A 293 3.57 14.41 -16.03
CA GLN A 293 2.27 14.51 -16.70
C GLN A 293 2.04 13.35 -17.67
N HIS A 294 3.12 12.79 -18.23
CA HIS A 294 3.05 11.70 -19.19
C HIS A 294 3.68 10.44 -18.59
N HIS A 295 3.11 9.28 -18.90
CA HIS A 295 3.69 8.00 -18.53
C HIS A 295 5.03 7.81 -19.27
N PRO A 296 6.15 7.63 -18.56
CA PRO A 296 7.49 7.68 -19.15
C PRO A 296 7.81 6.54 -20.12
N THR A 297 7.02 5.45 -20.14
CA THR A 297 7.21 4.35 -21.10
C THR A 297 6.38 4.55 -22.37
N THR A 298 5.13 4.99 -22.24
CA THR A 298 4.14 4.97 -23.32
C THR A 298 3.84 6.36 -23.87
N GLY A 299 4.28 7.41 -23.19
CA GLY A 299 3.91 8.79 -23.50
C GLY A 299 2.46 9.13 -23.17
N TYR A 300 1.69 8.22 -22.55
CA TYR A 300 0.28 8.47 -22.23
C TYR A 300 0.12 9.67 -21.30
N HIS A 301 -0.70 10.65 -21.64
CA HIS A 301 -0.97 11.80 -20.77
C HIS A 301 -1.84 11.36 -19.58
N LEU A 302 -1.22 11.20 -18.41
CA LEU A 302 -1.85 10.61 -17.22
C LEU A 302 -3.14 11.31 -16.77
N PRO A 303 -3.24 12.66 -16.80
CA PRO A 303 -4.48 13.35 -16.48
C PRO A 303 -5.69 13.01 -17.38
N ASP A 304 -5.46 12.46 -18.58
CA ASP A 304 -6.55 12.02 -19.47
C ASP A 304 -7.10 10.65 -19.06
N LEU A 305 -6.48 9.96 -18.09
CA LEU A 305 -6.96 8.67 -17.63
C LEU A 305 -8.12 8.84 -16.65
N LYS A 306 -9.26 8.23 -16.99
CA LYS A 306 -10.33 7.88 -16.06
C LYS A 306 -10.24 6.38 -15.75
N ILE A 307 -10.23 6.02 -14.47
CA ILE A 307 -10.18 4.61 -14.07
C ILE A 307 -11.43 3.88 -14.62
N PRO A 308 -11.27 2.76 -15.36
CA PRO A 308 -12.40 2.07 -15.96
C PRO A 308 -13.30 1.46 -14.88
N MET A 309 -14.61 1.42 -15.13
CA MET A 309 -15.62 0.87 -14.22
C MET A 309 -15.64 1.55 -12.83
N TRP A 310 -15.29 2.84 -12.74
CA TRP A 310 -15.12 3.54 -11.47
C TRP A 310 -16.29 3.38 -10.49
N SER A 311 -17.54 3.52 -10.95
CA SER A 311 -18.73 3.33 -10.12
C SER A 311 -18.79 1.93 -9.50
N LYS A 312 -18.60 0.89 -10.31
CA LYS A 312 -18.54 -0.51 -9.86
C LYS A 312 -17.43 -0.72 -8.83
N ILE A 313 -16.27 -0.08 -9.00
CA ILE A 313 -15.15 -0.15 -8.04
C ILE A 313 -15.55 0.48 -6.71
N VAL A 314 -16.09 1.70 -6.75
CA VAL A 314 -16.56 2.43 -5.55
C VAL A 314 -17.63 1.63 -4.82
N ASP A 315 -18.66 1.14 -5.52
CA ASP A 315 -19.73 0.34 -4.92
C ASP A 315 -19.17 -0.93 -4.26
N THR A 316 -18.23 -1.61 -4.91
CA THR A 316 -17.56 -2.80 -4.36
C THR A 316 -16.78 -2.47 -3.10
N VAL A 317 -15.97 -1.41 -3.11
CA VAL A 317 -15.16 -0.99 -1.95
C VAL A 317 -16.03 -0.57 -0.78
N LEU A 318 -17.12 0.17 -1.03
CA LEU A 318 -18.06 0.57 0.01
C LEU A 318 -18.86 -0.63 0.55
N LYS A 319 -19.28 -1.58 -0.31
CA LYS A 319 -19.88 -2.85 0.11
C LYS A 319 -18.92 -3.65 1.00
N ALA A 320 -17.68 -3.83 0.56
CA ALA A 320 -16.66 -4.54 1.31
C ALA A 320 -16.37 -3.87 2.65
N SER A 321 -16.31 -2.54 2.69
CA SER A 321 -16.08 -1.79 3.94
C SER A 321 -17.19 -2.04 4.98
N ARG A 322 -18.45 -2.15 4.54
CA ARG A 322 -19.58 -2.52 5.43
C ARG A 322 -19.46 -3.92 6.02
N VAL A 323 -18.73 -4.85 5.39
CA VAL A 323 -18.46 -6.19 5.95
C VAL A 323 -17.51 -6.09 7.16
N PHE A 324 -16.51 -5.23 7.09
CA PHE A 324 -15.50 -5.05 8.15
C PHE A 324 -15.88 -3.90 9.11
N ALA A 325 -17.13 -3.88 9.55
CA ALA A 325 -17.76 -2.67 10.10
C ALA A 325 -17.21 -2.17 11.44
N THR A 326 -16.43 -2.99 12.13
CA THR A 326 -15.81 -2.66 13.42
C THR A 326 -14.52 -1.86 13.26
N MET A 327 -13.95 -1.82 12.05
CA MET A 327 -12.86 -0.93 11.69
C MET A 327 -13.41 0.45 11.28
N LYS A 328 -12.79 1.52 11.80
CA LYS A 328 -13.17 2.91 11.53
C LYS A 328 -12.43 3.52 10.36
N ILE A 329 -11.21 3.06 10.11
CA ILE A 329 -10.45 3.41 8.93
C ILE A 329 -9.98 2.14 8.25
N LEU A 330 -10.21 2.07 6.94
CA LEU A 330 -9.93 0.90 6.13
C LEU A 330 -9.04 1.32 4.95
N HIS A 331 -7.95 0.59 4.75
CA HIS A 331 -7.02 0.81 3.65
C HIS A 331 -7.11 -0.38 2.68
N TRP A 332 -7.87 -0.21 1.62
CA TRP A 332 -8.07 -1.25 0.62
C TRP A 332 -7.03 -1.18 -0.48
N ASP A 333 -6.42 -2.31 -0.80
CA ASP A 333 -5.67 -2.50 -2.05
C ASP A 333 -6.55 -3.22 -3.07
N VAL A 334 -6.81 -2.56 -4.20
CA VAL A 334 -7.74 -3.02 -5.23
C VAL A 334 -7.05 -3.02 -6.58
N MET A 335 -7.15 -4.13 -7.31
CA MET A 335 -6.74 -4.20 -8.71
C MET A 335 -7.97 -4.04 -9.62
N VAL A 336 -7.76 -3.56 -10.83
CA VAL A 336 -8.82 -3.45 -11.84
C VAL A 336 -8.62 -4.55 -12.88
N GLY A 337 -9.41 -5.61 -12.79
CA GLY A 337 -9.42 -6.70 -13.76
C GLY A 337 -10.30 -6.38 -14.97
N PRO A 338 -10.32 -7.27 -15.99
CA PRO A 338 -11.17 -7.11 -17.17
C PRO A 338 -12.65 -6.96 -16.81
N GLU A 339 -13.11 -7.77 -15.84
CA GLU A 339 -14.53 -7.83 -15.46
C GLU A 339 -14.91 -6.94 -14.28
N GLY A 340 -13.95 -6.27 -13.64
CA GLY A 340 -14.23 -5.43 -12.48
C GLY A 340 -13.13 -5.38 -11.42
N PRO A 341 -13.44 -4.78 -10.26
CA PRO A 341 -12.50 -4.69 -9.14
C PRO A 341 -12.16 -6.07 -8.57
N VAL A 342 -10.91 -6.24 -8.15
CA VAL A 342 -10.44 -7.37 -7.36
C VAL A 342 -9.77 -6.86 -6.09
N LEU A 343 -10.31 -7.20 -4.93
CA LEU A 343 -9.78 -6.85 -3.61
C LEU A 343 -8.60 -7.77 -3.28
N LEU A 344 -7.41 -7.19 -3.10
CA LEU A 344 -6.20 -7.96 -2.81
C LEU A 344 -5.98 -8.20 -1.32
N GLU A 345 -6.19 -7.14 -0.54
CA GLU A 345 -6.06 -7.14 0.90
C GLU A 345 -6.73 -5.90 1.49
N LEU A 346 -7.09 -6.03 2.76
CA LEU A 346 -7.47 -4.95 3.65
C LEU A 346 -6.31 -4.67 4.59
N ASN A 347 -6.03 -3.40 4.86
CA ASN A 347 -5.06 -2.95 5.85
C ASN A 347 -5.77 -2.06 6.88
N ASP A 348 -5.36 -2.13 8.15
CA ASP A 348 -5.93 -1.28 9.22
C ASP A 348 -5.41 0.15 9.13
N LEU A 349 -4.13 0.32 8.81
CA LEU A 349 -3.59 1.58 8.34
C LEU A 349 -2.34 1.32 7.48
N GLY A 350 -2.51 1.42 6.16
CA GLY A 350 -1.38 1.36 5.23
C GLY A 350 -0.60 2.67 5.18
N GLY A 351 0.59 2.66 4.58
CA GLY A 351 1.46 3.84 4.52
C GLY A 351 0.75 5.11 4.02
N THR A 352 0.76 6.17 4.82
CA THR A 352 0.10 7.45 4.53
C THR A 352 1.05 8.50 3.95
N SER A 353 2.36 8.25 3.90
CA SER A 353 3.31 9.23 3.37
C SER A 353 3.12 9.45 1.87
N PHE A 354 2.90 8.38 1.09
CA PHE A 354 2.76 8.51 -0.37
C PHE A 354 1.42 9.12 -0.80
N VAL A 355 0.37 9.08 0.04
CA VAL A 355 -0.91 9.75 -0.29
C VAL A 355 -0.86 11.27 -0.08
N GLN A 356 0.23 11.77 0.51
CA GLN A 356 0.43 13.19 0.84
C GLN A 356 1.40 13.89 -0.13
N LEU A 357 1.92 13.19 -1.15
CA LEU A 357 2.99 13.70 -2.03
C LEU A 357 2.53 14.77 -3.04
N HIS A 358 1.22 14.87 -3.29
CA HIS A 358 0.61 15.84 -4.20
C HIS A 358 0.25 17.16 -3.50
N GLY A 359 0.99 17.53 -2.46
CA GLY A 359 0.83 18.81 -1.76
C GLY A 359 -0.40 18.93 -0.85
N THR A 360 -1.20 17.87 -0.71
CA THR A 360 -2.36 17.81 0.19
C THR A 360 -2.10 16.87 1.35
N GLY A 361 -2.22 17.39 2.57
CA GLY A 361 -2.06 16.59 3.79
C GLY A 361 -3.20 15.58 4.01
N PHE A 362 -2.91 14.55 4.82
CA PHE A 362 -3.85 13.48 5.16
C PHE A 362 -4.89 13.91 6.22
N MET A 363 -4.53 14.78 7.14
CA MET A 363 -5.37 15.29 8.23
C MET A 363 -6.13 16.55 7.79
N ASP A 364 -6.83 16.48 6.67
CA ASP A 364 -7.77 17.54 6.27
C ASP A 364 -8.93 17.69 7.28
N ASP A 365 -9.81 18.66 7.05
CA ASP A 365 -10.91 18.96 7.99
C ASP A 365 -11.80 17.72 8.20
N VAL A 366 -12.07 16.94 7.14
CA VAL A 366 -12.84 15.69 7.20
C VAL A 366 -12.17 14.66 8.11
N MET A 367 -10.88 14.37 7.89
CA MET A 367 -10.16 13.37 8.69
C MET A 367 -9.96 13.83 10.13
N THR A 368 -9.71 15.12 10.35
CA THR A 368 -9.57 15.72 11.67
C THR A 368 -10.85 15.57 12.48
N ASP A 369 -12.00 15.94 11.91
CA ASP A 369 -13.30 15.80 12.58
C ASP A 369 -13.72 14.34 12.74
N PHE A 370 -13.35 13.47 11.80
CA PHE A 370 -13.55 12.04 11.94
C PHE A 370 -12.76 11.47 13.14
N MET A 371 -11.48 11.83 13.26
CA MET A 371 -10.61 11.42 14.35
C MET A 371 -11.11 11.93 15.71
N ARG A 372 -11.58 13.19 15.80
CA ARG A 372 -12.16 13.74 17.04
C ARG A 372 -13.38 12.94 17.52
N ARG A 373 -14.23 12.50 16.61
CA ARG A 373 -15.47 11.78 16.93
C ARG A 373 -15.24 10.30 17.23
N ASN A 374 -14.33 9.66 16.52
CA ASN A 374 -14.20 8.20 16.51
C ASN A 374 -12.92 7.69 17.21
N GLY A 375 -11.91 8.55 17.41
CA GLY A 375 -10.61 8.14 17.93
C GLY A 375 -10.59 7.89 19.45
N LYS A 376 -10.02 6.75 19.86
CA LYS A 376 -9.69 6.43 21.25
C LYS A 376 -8.34 7.04 21.64
N LEU A 377 -8.33 8.34 21.92
CA LEU A 377 -7.10 9.12 21.95
C LEU A 377 -6.39 9.25 23.31
N LYS A 378 -6.89 8.59 24.36
CA LYS A 378 -6.37 8.70 25.74
C LYS A 378 -4.84 8.52 25.82
N ASN A 379 -4.30 7.56 25.06
CA ASN A 379 -2.88 7.22 25.07
C ASN A 379 -2.09 7.83 23.89
N HIS A 380 -2.74 8.59 23.00
CA HIS A 380 -2.13 9.16 21.79
C HIS A 380 -1.99 10.68 21.90
N LYS A 381 -1.07 11.14 22.75
CA LYS A 381 -0.84 12.57 23.06
C LYS A 381 -0.57 13.42 21.81
N ASP A 382 0.27 12.95 20.90
CA ASP A 382 0.64 13.70 19.70
C ASP A 382 -0.56 13.88 18.75
N ILE A 383 -1.40 12.86 18.62
CA ILE A 383 -2.62 12.92 17.80
C ILE A 383 -3.66 13.85 18.43
N ARG A 384 -3.86 13.79 19.76
CA ARG A 384 -4.72 14.77 20.47
C ARG A 384 -4.27 16.20 20.18
N ARG A 385 -2.98 16.48 20.38
CA ARG A 385 -2.45 17.83 20.14
C ARG A 385 -2.59 18.27 18.68
N LEU A 386 -2.50 17.34 17.72
CA LEU A 386 -2.69 17.61 16.30
C LEU A 386 -4.12 18.07 16.01
N ILE A 387 -5.11 17.33 16.52
CA ILE A 387 -6.52 17.62 16.23
C ILE A 387 -7.14 18.67 17.16
N GLY A 388 -6.40 19.16 18.17
CA GLY A 388 -6.94 20.06 19.19
C GLY A 388 -7.97 19.36 20.06
#